data_AF-A0A174QGA9-F1
#
_entry.id   AF-A0A174QGA9-F1
#
_cell.length_a   1.000
_cell.length_b   1.000
_cell.length_c   1.000
_cell.angle_alpha   90.00
_cell.angle_beta   90.00
_cell.angle_gamma   90.00
#
_symmetry.space_group_name_H-M   'P 1'
#
loop_
_entity.id
_entity.type
_entity.pdbx_description
1 polymer ?
#
loop_
_entity_poly.entity_id
_entity_poly.type
_entity_poly.pdbx_seq_one_letter_code
_entity_poly.pdbx_strand_id
1 'polypeptide(L)'
;MGIKVLYDWILQSNRPAHVKAGMFVFLMMFAFCFLLLSITFCKSAIVSLVTTIIAALVVEYIQRKCGFVFDWLDVLATVLLPGLITVFSTIASIL
;
A
#
# COMPACT_ATOMS: atom_id res chain seq x y z
N MET A 1 10.09 1.21 -22.79
CA MET A 1 9.87 -0.22 -22.47
C MET A 1 9.29 -0.42 -21.06
N GLY A 2 9.91 0.11 -20.01
CA GLY A 2 9.54 -0.18 -18.61
C GLY A 2 8.11 0.19 -18.16
N ILE A 3 7.57 1.35 -18.58
CA ILE A 3 6.22 1.78 -18.17
C ILE A 3 5.12 0.85 -18.72
N LYS A 4 5.27 0.38 -19.96
CA LYS A 4 4.33 -0.56 -20.57
C LYS A 4 4.34 -1.89 -19.83
N VAL A 5 5.53 -2.38 -19.48
CA VAL A 5 5.71 -3.61 -18.69
C VAL A 5 5.09 -3.47 -17.30
N LEU A 6 5.29 -2.32 -16.63
CA LEU A 6 4.67 -2.06 -15.32
C LEU A 6 3.14 -1.99 -15.42
N TYR A 7 2.62 -1.34 -16.45
CA TYR A 7 1.19 -1.21 -16.68
C TYR A 7 0.53 -2.57 -16.96
N ASP A 8 1.13 -3.37 -17.85
CA ASP A 8 0.68 -4.72 -18.15
C ASP A 8 0.77 -5.64 -16.92
N TRP A 9 1.79 -5.43 -16.06
CA TRP A 9 1.93 -6.11 -14.78
C TRP A 9 0.82 -5.72 -13.77
N ILE A 10 0.49 -4.43 -13.62
CA ILE A 10 -0.59 -3.98 -12.72
C ILE A 10 -1.95 -4.51 -13.18
N LEU A 11 -2.17 -4.64 -14.48
CA LEU A 11 -3.41 -5.15 -15.07
C LEU A 11 -3.58 -6.67 -14.95
N GLN A 12 -2.58 -7.39 -14.46
CA GLN A 12 -2.70 -8.83 -14.23
C GLN A 12 -3.80 -9.09 -13.18
N SER A 13 -4.75 -9.95 -13.53
CA SER A 13 -6.11 -10.14 -12.96
C SER A 13 -6.35 -9.72 -11.49
N ASN A 14 -5.47 -10.07 -10.55
CA ASN A 14 -5.67 -9.87 -9.12
C ASN A 14 -5.08 -8.55 -8.55
N ARG A 15 -4.05 -8.00 -9.21
CA ARG A 15 -3.31 -6.83 -8.72
C ARG A 15 -4.08 -5.51 -8.67
N PRO A 16 -5.05 -5.20 -9.55
CA PRO A 16 -5.79 -3.95 -9.43
C PRO A 16 -6.71 -3.96 -8.21
N ALA A 17 -7.16 -5.13 -7.75
CA ALA A 17 -7.92 -5.26 -6.51
C ALA A 17 -7.02 -5.01 -5.30
N HIS A 18 -5.81 -5.59 -5.29
CA HIS A 18 -4.78 -5.35 -4.26
C HIS A 18 -4.38 -3.89 -4.15
N VAL A 19 -4.17 -3.20 -5.28
CA VAL A 19 -3.90 -1.76 -5.30
C VAL A 19 -5.03 -0.96 -4.65
N LYS A 20 -6.30 -1.25 -5.01
CA LYS A 20 -7.46 -0.57 -4.44
C LYS A 20 -7.59 -0.84 -2.93
N ALA A 21 -7.38 -2.08 -2.50
CA ALA A 21 -7.42 -2.47 -1.10
C ALA A 21 -6.33 -1.77 -0.29
N GLY A 22 -5.10 -1.75 -0.80
CA GLY A 22 -3.98 -1.07 -0.17
C GLY A 22 -4.21 0.43 0.00
N MET A 23 -4.74 1.09 -1.03
CA MET A 23 -5.13 2.50 -0.95
C MET A 23 -6.25 2.76 0.05
N PHE A 24 -7.24 1.87 0.12
CA PHE A 24 -8.32 2.00 1.10
C PHE A 24 -7.80 1.93 2.54
N VAL A 25 -6.99 0.92 2.86
CA VAL A 25 -6.36 0.78 4.18
C VAL A 25 -5.49 1.99 4.51
N PHE A 26 -4.68 2.44 3.54
CA PHE A 26 -3.82 3.60 3.71
C PHE A 26 -4.62 4.86 4.02
N LEU A 27 -5.66 5.17 3.24
CA LEU A 27 -6.47 6.38 3.42
C LEU A 27 -7.22 6.38 4.75
N MET A 28 -7.77 5.22 5.17
CA MET A 28 -8.48 5.12 6.44
C MET A 28 -7.54 5.32 7.63
N MET A 29 -6.37 4.68 7.62
CA MET A 29 -5.38 4.87 8.68
C MET A 29 -4.79 6.29 8.65
N PHE A 30 -4.55 6.84 7.46
CA PHE A 30 -4.06 8.19 7.30
C PHE A 30 -5.05 9.22 7.85
N ALA A 31 -6.32 9.12 7.49
CA ALA A 31 -7.39 9.99 8.00
C ALA A 31 -7.52 9.87 9.52
N PHE A 32 -7.41 8.65 10.06
CA PHE A 32 -7.41 8.43 11.50
C PHE A 32 -6.23 9.13 12.19
N CYS A 33 -5.00 8.92 11.72
CA CYS A 33 -3.81 9.53 12.31
C CYS A 33 -3.80 11.06 12.18
N PHE A 34 -4.19 11.59 11.02
CA PHE A 34 -4.12 13.02 10.75
C PHE A 34 -5.30 13.79 11.34
N LEU A 35 -6.54 13.31 11.17
CA LEU A 35 -7.73 14.05 11.59
C LEU A 35 -8.09 13.80 13.05
N LEU A 36 -8.04 12.55 13.52
CA LEU A 36 -8.50 12.21 14.88
C LEU A 36 -7.37 12.35 15.92
N LEU A 37 -6.15 11.93 15.58
CA LEU A 37 -5.01 11.98 16.49
C LEU A 37 -4.17 13.27 16.34
N SER A 38 -4.48 14.11 15.34
CA SER A 38 -3.75 15.36 15.05
C SER A 38 -2.23 15.16 14.91
N ILE A 39 -1.81 14.01 14.38
CA ILE A 39 -0.39 13.72 14.10
C ILE A 39 0.04 14.48 12.84
N THR A 40 1.30 14.89 12.77
CA THR A 40 1.83 15.58 11.58
C THR A 40 1.68 14.72 10.32
N PHE A 41 1.37 15.37 9.19
CA PHE A 41 1.12 14.73 7.89
C PHE A 41 2.15 13.64 7.54
N CYS A 42 3.43 13.97 7.68
CA CYS A 42 4.54 13.08 7.37
C CYS A 42 4.56 11.80 8.24
N LYS A 43 4.35 11.96 9.55
CA LYS A 43 4.29 10.83 10.49
C LYS A 43 3.05 9.98 10.25
N SER A 44 1.91 10.62 9.96
CA SER A 44 0.67 9.93 9.60
C SER A 44 0.83 9.06 8.35
N ALA A 45 1.51 9.57 7.31
CA ALA A 45 1.78 8.82 6.08
C ALA A 45 2.68 7.59 6.32
N ILE A 46 3.69 7.71 7.20
CA ILE A 46 4.56 6.59 7.56
C ILE A 46 3.76 5.51 8.32
N VAL A 47 2.95 5.91 9.31
CA VAL A 47 2.15 4.97 10.10
C VAL A 47 1.11 4.26 9.22
N SER A 48 0.45 5.00 8.32
CA SER A 48 -0.51 4.40 7.38
C SER A 48 0.19 3.44 6.41
N LEU A 49 1.39 3.76 5.92
CA LEU A 49 2.15 2.84 5.07
C LEU A 49 2.50 1.53 5.80
N VAL A 50 3.03 1.62 7.03
CA VAL A 50 3.37 0.43 7.84
C VAL A 50 2.13 -0.43 8.07
N THR A 51 0.99 0.21 8.37
CA THR A 51 -0.28 -0.51 8.55
C THR A 51 -0.71 -1.22 7.27
N THR A 52 -0.60 -0.56 6.11
CA THR A 52 -0.92 -1.17 4.82
C THR A 52 0.00 -2.33 4.47
N ILE A 53 1.31 -2.25 4.79
CA ILE A 53 2.26 -3.36 4.62
C ILE A 53 1.84 -4.56 5.45
N ILE A 54 1.50 -4.35 6.73
CA ILE A 54 1.05 -5.42 7.62
C ILE A 54 -0.24 -6.06 7.07
N ALA A 55 -1.21 -5.24 6.64
CA ALA A 55 -2.46 -5.73 6.05
C ALA A 55 -2.21 -6.58 4.79
N ALA A 56 -1.31 -6.14 3.91
CA ALA A 56 -0.93 -6.88 2.70
C ALA A 56 -0.34 -8.26 3.03
N LEU A 57 0.59 -8.30 3.99
CA LEU A 57 1.21 -9.56 4.43
C LEU A 57 0.20 -10.51 5.08
N VAL A 58 -0.74 -9.97 5.88
CA VAL A 58 -1.78 -10.77 6.55
C VAL A 58 -2.75 -11.37 5.53
N VAL A 59 -3.19 -10.61 4.52
CA VAL A 59 -4.08 -11.10 3.46
C VAL A 59 -3.43 -12.26 2.69
N GLU A 60 -2.18 -12.10 2.27
CA GLU A 60 -1.43 -13.15 1.58
C GLU A 60 -1.14 -14.36 2.47
N TYR A 61 -0.89 -14.14 3.76
CA TYR A 61 -0.75 -15.24 4.73
C TYR A 61 -2.05 -16.05 4.86
N ILE A 62 -3.20 -15.38 4.91
CA ILE A 62 -4.52 -16.02 4.97
C ILE A 62 -4.79 -16.79 3.66
N GLN A 63 -4.54 -16.19 2.51
CA GLN A 63 -4.68 -16.86 1.21
C GLN A 63 -3.79 -18.11 1.12
N ARG A 64 -2.56 -18.03 1.65
CA ARG A 64 -1.68 -19.20 1.77
C ARG A 64 -2.29 -20.31 2.62
N LYS A 65 -2.95 -19.97 3.74
CA LYS A 65 -3.68 -20.94 4.58
C LYS A 65 -4.89 -21.54 3.87
N CYS A 66 -5.50 -20.82 2.93
CA CYS A 66 -6.61 -21.29 2.11
C CYS A 66 -6.20 -22.13 0.89
N GLY A 67 -4.91 -22.48 0.75
CA GLY A 67 -4.41 -23.35 -0.32
C GLY A 67 -3.85 -22.62 -1.55
N PHE A 68 -3.77 -21.28 -1.52
CA PHE A 68 -3.10 -20.49 -2.55
C PHE A 68 -1.59 -20.39 -2.30
N VAL A 69 -0.82 -20.01 -3.32
CA VAL A 69 0.61 -19.71 -3.18
C VAL A 69 0.76 -18.26 -2.72
N PHE A 70 1.67 -18.02 -1.77
CA PHE A 70 1.97 -16.67 -1.32
C PHE A 70 2.63 -15.87 -2.45
N ASP A 71 2.02 -14.77 -2.89
CA ASP A 71 2.55 -13.94 -3.97
C ASP A 71 3.11 -12.61 -3.46
N TRP A 72 4.43 -12.48 -3.49
CA TRP A 72 5.12 -11.23 -3.13
C TRP A 72 4.77 -10.07 -4.08
N LEU A 73 4.36 -10.36 -5.32
CA LEU A 73 3.94 -9.34 -6.29
C LEU A 73 2.60 -8.72 -5.92
N ASP A 74 1.72 -9.47 -5.27
CA ASP A 74 0.44 -8.98 -4.76
C ASP A 74 0.65 -8.10 -3.51
N VAL A 75 1.58 -8.49 -2.63
CA VAL A 75 2.06 -7.60 -1.53
C VAL A 75 2.61 -6.30 -2.11
N LEU A 76 3.48 -6.41 -3.12
CA LEU A 76 4.10 -5.24 -3.76
C LEU A 76 3.04 -4.34 -4.40
N ALA A 77 2.07 -4.90 -5.12
CA ALA A 77 0.98 -4.16 -5.74
C ALA A 77 0.15 -3.40 -4.69
N THR A 78 -0.11 -4.02 -3.53
CA THR A 78 -0.86 -3.41 -2.43
C THR A 78 -0.15 -2.19 -1.86
N VAL A 79 1.18 -2.21 -1.77
CA VAL A 79 1.98 -1.16 -1.11
C VAL A 79 2.57 -0.14 -2.08
N LEU A 80 2.52 -0.38 -3.39
CA LEU A 80 3.17 0.46 -4.41
C LEU A 80 2.72 1.93 -4.35
N LEU A 81 1.41 2.16 -4.47
CA LEU A 81 0.81 3.50 -4.45
C LEU A 81 0.94 4.18 -3.08
N PRO A 82 0.59 3.51 -1.96
CA PRO A 82 0.86 4.02 -0.61
C PRO A 82 2.33 4.40 -0.37
N GLY A 83 3.25 3.58 -0.86
CA GLY A 83 4.69 3.79 -0.75
C GLY A 83 5.14 5.03 -1.50
N LEU A 84 4.70 5.20 -2.75
CA LEU A 84 4.97 6.41 -3.53
C LEU A 84 4.45 7.67 -2.83
N ILE A 85 3.21 7.66 -2.36
CA ILE A 85 2.62 8.80 -1.63
C ILE A 85 3.47 9.15 -0.41
N THR A 86 3.87 8.14 0.37
CA THR A 86 4.67 8.35 1.57
C THR A 86 6.05 8.93 1.25
N VAL A 87 6.74 8.42 0.22
CA VAL A 87 8.04 8.93 -0.24
C VAL A 87 7.93 10.37 -0.74
N PHE A 88 6.91 10.70 -1.53
CA PHE A 88 6.70 12.08 -1.97
C PHE A 88 6.40 13.01 -0.79
N SER A 89 5.62 12.53 0.19
CA SER A 89 5.26 13.29 1.39
C SER A 89 6.48 13.58 2.27
N THR A 90 7.40 12.61 2.42
CA THR A 90 8.62 12.80 3.21
C THR A 90 9.61 13.72 2.52
N ILE A 91 9.81 13.57 1.20
CA ILE A 91 10.68 14.46 0.43
C ILE A 91 10.16 15.90 0.49
N ALA A 92 8.86 16.10 0.27
CA ALA A 92 8.24 17.42 0.35
C ALA A 92 8.31 18.06 1.74
N SER A 93 8.48 17.26 2.79
CA SER A 93 8.64 17.77 4.16
C SER A 93 10.08 18.17 4.50
N ILE A 94 11.05 17.76 3.68
CA ILE A 94 12.49 18.05 3.87
C ILE A 94 12.93 19.23 3.00
N LEU A 95 12.25 19.44 1.86
CA LEU A 95 12.49 20.55 0.93
C LEU A 95 11.96 21.88 1.47
#